data_AF-A0A4T0R6D0-F1
#
_entry.id   AF-A0A4T0R6D0-F1
#
_cell.length_a   1.000
_cell.length_b   1.000
_cell.length_c   1.000
_cell.angle_alpha   90.00
_cell.angle_beta   90.00
_cell.angle_gamma   90.00
#
_symmetry.space_group_name_H-M   'P 1'
#
loop_
_entity.id
_entity.type
_entity.pdbx_description
1 polymer ?
#
loop_
_entity_poly.entity_id
_entity_poly.type
_entity_poly.pdbx_seq_one_letter_code
_entity_poly.pdbx_strand_id
1 'polypeptide(L)'
;MAGEAFIILLRVTLLTVAIYSILKYKSLSSELGYCDSSSLSNRILDQRVKEYDELANSPDEADAFYSFLPIPMECTPCPQYAICQDGHLRECEAEFLLTDSLLSHIPFSSFFDGIPYFGSVAFPPRCEPDSEKRALAADVGVHVLSTLEKHKGNVICGGIKRRRGLSDQVAFGLKESDVHAFISALKDKSISQTEFDEIWALALKDLADNEELDRLVQENGDSLIIARNAQIGFSCKIRMKLGSIIKKWRLEFFTLIALFFGYTMALSKIRRSSADKKRVKQLVHLTIEQVRERAYRHMEDTSISPFVIPEQVRDEELADVHSSTERQRLWSRVRKIVESNANIQLKQLELEGEITDVFEWRSS
;
A
#
# COMPACT_ATOMS: atom_id res chain seq x y z
N MET A 1 -46.15 12.46 86.54
CA MET A 1 -46.94 11.71 85.53
C MET A 1 -47.44 12.60 84.38
N ALA A 2 -47.97 13.82 84.62
CA ALA A 2 -48.41 14.70 83.52
C ALA A 2 -47.29 15.19 82.58
N GLY A 3 -46.08 15.43 83.10
CA GLY A 3 -44.93 15.89 82.31
C GLY A 3 -44.40 14.85 81.31
N GLU A 4 -44.37 13.57 81.68
CA GLU A 4 -43.90 12.51 80.78
C GLU A 4 -44.87 12.25 79.62
N ALA A 5 -46.18 12.26 79.90
CA ALA A 5 -47.20 12.14 78.87
C ALA A 5 -47.14 13.30 77.85
N PHE A 6 -46.90 14.53 78.32
CA PHE A 6 -46.73 15.69 77.45
C PHE A 6 -45.48 15.59 76.56
N ILE A 7 -44.35 15.14 77.12
CA ILE A 7 -43.10 14.93 76.36
C ILE A 7 -43.26 13.83 75.31
N ILE A 8 -43.95 12.73 75.65
CA ILE A 8 -44.24 11.65 74.69
C ILE A 8 -45.13 12.17 73.56
N LEU A 9 -46.19 12.92 73.88
CA LEU A 9 -47.07 13.52 72.88
C LEU A 9 -46.32 14.48 71.94
N LEU A 10 -45.44 15.32 72.50
CA LEU A 10 -44.58 16.23 71.73
C LEU A 10 -43.63 15.47 70.80
N ARG A 11 -43.03 14.37 71.28
CA ARG A 11 -42.14 13.54 70.44
C ARG A 11 -42.91 12.86 69.31
N VAL A 12 -44.09 12.30 69.59
CA VAL A 12 -44.92 11.65 68.56
C VAL A 12 -45.40 12.65 67.52
N THR A 13 -45.82 13.85 67.93
CA THR A 13 -46.23 14.92 67.01
C THR A 13 -45.06 15.40 66.15
N LEU A 14 -43.87 15.62 66.73
CA LEU A 14 -42.68 15.96 65.95
C LEU A 14 -42.28 14.86 64.96
N LEU A 15 -42.35 13.60 65.37
CA LEU A 15 -41.97 12.45 64.53
C LEU A 15 -42.97 12.24 63.39
N THR A 16 -44.27 12.42 63.63
CA THR A 16 -45.31 12.37 62.59
C THR A 16 -45.19 13.52 61.59
N VAL A 17 -44.93 14.75 62.06
CA VAL A 17 -44.65 15.89 61.17
C VAL A 17 -43.38 15.65 60.36
N ALA A 18 -42.30 15.15 60.96
CA ALA A 18 -41.06 14.84 60.24
C ALA A 18 -41.27 13.76 59.17
N ILE A 19 -41.98 12.67 59.49
CA ILE A 19 -42.33 11.63 58.52
C ILE A 19 -43.17 12.21 57.38
N TYR A 20 -44.20 13.00 57.70
CA TYR A 20 -45.04 13.64 56.68
C TYR A 20 -44.22 14.55 55.76
N SER A 21 -43.33 15.38 56.31
CA SER A 21 -42.45 16.25 55.54
C SER A 21 -41.51 15.45 54.63
N ILE A 22 -40.91 14.36 55.12
CA ILE A 22 -40.03 13.50 54.32
C ILE A 22 -40.82 12.80 53.20
N LEU A 23 -42.00 12.26 53.49
CA LEU A 23 -42.85 11.60 52.49
C LEU A 23 -43.34 12.60 51.43
N LYS A 24 -43.69 13.82 51.85
CA LYS A 24 -44.09 14.90 50.94
C LYS A 24 -42.92 15.35 50.07
N TYR A 25 -41.75 15.58 50.66
CA TYR A 25 -40.52 15.91 49.92
C TYR A 25 -40.19 14.83 48.90
N LYS A 26 -40.24 13.55 49.31
CA LYS A 26 -39.99 12.41 48.44
C LYS A 26 -40.92 12.41 47.22
N SER A 27 -42.23 12.53 47.46
CA SER A 27 -43.23 12.57 46.39
C SER A 27 -42.96 13.70 45.40
N LEU A 28 -42.69 14.91 45.90
CA LEU A 28 -42.42 16.08 45.05
C LEU A 28 -41.10 15.92 44.28
N SER A 29 -40.10 15.28 44.89
CA SER A 29 -38.79 15.09 44.29
C SER A 29 -38.84 14.06 43.17
N SER A 30 -39.56 12.94 43.37
CA SER A 30 -39.73 11.92 42.33
C SER A 30 -40.47 12.42 41.08
N GLU A 31 -41.35 13.42 41.23
CA GLU A 31 -42.05 14.04 40.10
C GLU A 31 -41.14 14.88 39.19
N LEU A 32 -40.00 15.38 39.70
CA LEU A 32 -39.08 16.19 38.89
C LEU A 32 -38.36 15.34 37.84
N GLY A 33 -38.07 14.07 38.13
CA GLY A 33 -37.35 13.19 37.21
C GLY A 33 -35.98 13.73 36.76
N TYR A 34 -35.73 13.68 35.45
CA TYR A 34 -34.47 14.11 34.83
C TYR A 34 -34.48 15.57 34.37
N CYS A 35 -33.35 16.26 34.50
CA CYS A 35 -33.14 17.54 33.82
C CYS A 35 -33.13 17.35 32.29
N ASP A 36 -33.46 18.39 31.52
CA ASP A 36 -33.44 18.33 30.05
C ASP A 36 -32.00 18.18 29.52
N SER A 37 -31.83 17.60 28.33
CA SER A 37 -30.50 17.41 27.72
C SER A 37 -29.71 18.72 27.67
N SER A 38 -28.45 18.67 28.14
CA SER A 38 -27.55 19.84 28.24
C SER A 38 -28.04 21.00 29.13
N SER A 39 -29.08 20.76 29.95
CA SER A 39 -29.65 21.71 30.89
C SER A 39 -29.51 21.22 32.34
N LEU A 40 -29.54 22.16 33.28
CA LEU A 40 -29.62 21.88 34.73
C LEU A 40 -31.05 21.95 35.26
N SER A 41 -32.03 22.19 34.40
CA SER A 41 -33.45 22.26 34.75
C SER A 41 -34.29 21.48 33.74
N ASN A 42 -35.58 21.35 34.05
CA ASN A 42 -36.60 20.90 33.12
C ASN A 42 -37.86 21.75 33.31
N ARG A 43 -38.83 21.58 32.40
CA ARG A 43 -40.11 22.32 32.47
C ARG A 43 -40.84 22.18 33.80
N ILE A 44 -40.76 21.02 34.46
CA ILE A 44 -41.45 20.74 35.73
C ILE A 44 -40.80 21.54 36.87
N LEU A 45 -39.47 21.53 36.93
CA LEU A 45 -38.68 22.31 37.88
C LEU A 45 -38.90 23.80 37.67
N ASP A 46 -38.83 24.29 36.43
CA ASP A 46 -39.04 25.71 36.11
C ASP A 46 -40.43 26.21 36.53
N GLN A 47 -41.47 25.40 36.35
CA GLN A 47 -42.82 25.72 36.82
C GLN A 47 -42.88 25.78 38.34
N ARG A 48 -42.22 24.84 39.01
CA ARG A 48 -42.18 24.77 40.48
C ARG A 48 -41.41 25.92 41.11
N VAL A 49 -40.29 26.33 40.51
CA VAL A 49 -39.55 27.52 40.97
C VAL A 49 -40.43 28.77 40.88
N LYS A 50 -41.17 28.95 39.78
CA LYS A 50 -42.10 30.08 39.62
C LYS A 50 -43.23 30.06 40.65
N GLU A 51 -43.87 28.90 40.84
CA GLU A 51 -44.94 28.75 41.84
C GLU A 51 -44.41 29.06 43.24
N TYR A 52 -43.20 28.62 43.57
CA TYR A 52 -42.56 28.92 44.84
C TYR A 52 -42.21 30.40 45.00
N ASP A 53 -41.67 31.04 43.96
CA ASP A 53 -41.38 32.48 43.98
C ASP A 53 -42.67 33.31 44.13
N GLU A 54 -43.77 32.89 43.52
CA GLU A 54 -45.09 33.52 43.71
C GLU A 54 -45.59 33.34 45.14
N LEU A 55 -45.46 32.14 45.72
CA LEU A 55 -45.85 31.86 47.09
C LEU A 55 -45.02 32.65 48.11
N ALA A 56 -43.72 32.77 47.88
CA ALA A 56 -42.80 33.51 48.75
C ALA A 56 -43.06 35.02 48.75
N ASN A 57 -43.64 35.55 47.67
CA ASN A 57 -44.01 36.96 47.53
C ASN A 57 -45.49 37.24 47.87
N SER A 58 -46.25 36.24 48.34
CA SER A 58 -47.65 36.39 48.73
C SER A 58 -47.78 37.27 49.99
N PRO A 59 -48.74 38.23 50.02
CA PRO A 59 -48.99 39.05 51.21
C PRO A 59 -49.71 38.30 52.35
N ASP A 60 -50.17 37.07 52.13
CA ASP A 60 -50.87 36.26 53.13
C ASP A 60 -49.90 35.53 54.09
N GLU A 61 -50.04 35.76 55.41
CA GLU A 61 -49.17 35.19 56.45
C GLU A 61 -49.22 33.64 56.52
N ALA A 62 -50.31 33.02 56.07
CA ALA A 62 -50.45 31.57 56.06
C ALA A 62 -49.58 30.90 54.99
N ASP A 63 -49.42 31.54 53.82
CA ASP A 63 -48.62 31.04 52.70
C ASP A 63 -47.12 31.10 53.01
N ALA A 64 -46.69 32.14 53.74
CA ALA A 64 -45.33 32.28 54.23
C ALA A 64 -44.91 31.14 55.18
N PHE A 65 -45.85 30.53 55.92
CA PHE A 65 -45.55 29.40 56.80
C PHE A 65 -45.24 28.10 56.02
N TYR A 66 -45.86 27.89 54.86
CA TYR A 66 -45.59 26.73 54.01
C TYR A 66 -44.22 26.81 53.30
N SER A 67 -43.63 28.00 53.19
CA SER A 67 -42.29 28.23 52.65
C SER A 67 -41.16 27.63 53.51
N PHE A 68 -41.40 27.34 54.79
CA PHE A 68 -40.37 26.75 55.67
C PHE A 68 -40.21 25.23 55.50
N LEU A 69 -41.07 24.57 54.74
CA LEU A 69 -40.91 23.15 54.45
C LEU A 69 -39.83 22.95 53.38
N PRO A 70 -38.95 21.94 53.52
CA PRO A 70 -37.98 21.64 52.48
C PRO A 70 -38.71 21.23 51.21
N ILE A 71 -38.37 21.89 50.10
CA ILE A 71 -38.90 21.60 48.76
C ILE A 71 -37.72 21.17 47.88
N PRO A 72 -37.86 20.13 47.06
CA PRO A 72 -36.81 19.73 46.13
C PRO A 72 -36.67 20.76 45.01
N MET A 73 -35.47 21.32 44.87
CA MET A 73 -35.12 22.36 43.89
C MET A 73 -34.12 21.87 42.84
N GLU A 74 -33.88 20.57 42.79
CA GLU A 74 -32.90 19.94 41.90
C GLU A 74 -33.52 18.71 41.26
N CYS A 75 -33.37 18.59 39.94
CA CYS A 75 -33.67 17.37 39.18
C CYS A 75 -32.41 16.48 39.10
N THR A 76 -32.61 15.19 38.79
CA THR A 76 -31.47 14.30 38.50
C THR A 76 -30.84 14.71 37.17
N PRO A 77 -29.52 14.93 37.08
CA PRO A 77 -28.89 15.31 35.81
C PRO A 77 -29.10 14.23 34.75
N CYS A 78 -29.30 14.65 33.49
CA CYS A 78 -29.43 13.72 32.37
C CYS A 78 -28.13 12.89 32.23
N PRO A 79 -28.22 11.54 32.12
CA PRO A 79 -27.04 10.71 31.91
C PRO A 79 -26.24 11.11 30.66
N GLN A 80 -24.94 10.82 30.66
CA GLN A 80 -24.10 11.08 29.48
C GLN A 80 -24.61 10.30 28.26
N TYR A 81 -24.64 10.95 27.09
CA TYR A 81 -25.16 10.40 25.84
C TYR A 81 -26.64 10.01 25.89
N ALA A 82 -27.41 10.53 26.86
CA ALA A 82 -28.86 10.36 26.92
C ALA A 82 -29.60 11.60 26.43
N ILE A 83 -30.76 11.36 25.83
CA ILE A 83 -31.70 12.38 25.40
C ILE A 83 -32.83 12.43 26.45
N CYS A 84 -32.84 13.48 27.27
CA CYS A 84 -33.84 13.72 28.30
C CYS A 84 -34.72 14.91 27.92
N GLN A 85 -36.02 14.77 28.14
CA GLN A 85 -36.99 15.83 27.89
C GLN A 85 -38.15 15.75 28.88
N ASP A 86 -38.52 16.89 29.47
CA ASP A 86 -39.69 17.04 30.34
C ASP A 86 -39.67 16.09 31.54
N GLY A 87 -38.53 15.90 32.20
CA GLY A 87 -38.43 15.00 33.35
C GLY A 87 -38.20 13.53 32.99
N HIS A 88 -38.21 13.17 31.70
CA HIS A 88 -38.11 11.78 31.26
C HIS A 88 -36.90 11.53 30.37
N LEU A 89 -36.27 10.36 30.55
CA LEU A 89 -35.29 9.83 29.60
C LEU A 89 -36.04 9.26 28.40
N ARG A 90 -35.76 9.79 27.20
CA ARG A 90 -36.40 9.37 25.95
C ARG A 90 -35.67 8.19 25.33
N GLU A 91 -34.40 8.41 25.01
CA GLU A 91 -33.53 7.45 24.32
C GLU A 91 -32.07 7.82 24.56
N CYS A 92 -31.15 6.93 24.22
CA CYS A 92 -29.74 7.27 24.10
C CYS A 92 -29.46 7.91 22.73
N GLU A 93 -28.37 8.66 22.64
CA GLU A 93 -27.83 9.12 21.36
C GLU A 93 -27.50 7.92 20.45
N ALA A 94 -27.44 8.18 19.14
CA ALA A 94 -27.09 7.14 18.17
C ALA A 94 -25.75 6.47 18.54
N GLU A 95 -25.69 5.14 18.40
CA GLU A 95 -24.54 4.26 18.76
C GLU A 95 -24.41 3.91 20.26
N PHE A 96 -25.33 4.37 21.11
CA PHE A 96 -25.37 4.02 22.53
C PHE A 96 -26.64 3.24 22.88
N LEU A 97 -26.48 2.22 23.71
CA LEU A 97 -27.57 1.41 24.24
C LEU A 97 -27.83 1.77 25.69
N LEU A 98 -29.12 1.76 26.05
CA LEU A 98 -29.56 1.98 27.41
C LEU A 98 -29.24 0.73 28.25
N THR A 99 -28.28 0.87 29.16
CA THR A 99 -27.90 -0.16 30.12
C THR A 99 -28.40 0.24 31.50
N ASP A 100 -29.20 -0.63 32.11
CA ASP A 100 -29.68 -0.43 33.47
C ASP A 100 -28.54 -0.47 34.49
N SER A 101 -28.66 0.32 35.54
CA SER A 101 -27.69 0.27 36.63
C SER A 101 -27.82 -1.04 37.41
N LEU A 102 -26.72 -1.63 37.88
CA LEU A 102 -26.78 -2.87 38.68
C LEU A 102 -27.67 -2.74 39.94
N LEU A 103 -27.81 -1.51 40.46
CA LEU A 103 -28.63 -1.19 41.62
C LEU A 103 -30.13 -1.05 41.28
N SER A 104 -30.50 -0.79 40.02
CA SER A 104 -31.91 -0.71 39.62
C SER A 104 -32.61 -2.08 39.67
N HIS A 105 -31.85 -3.18 39.61
CA HIS A 105 -32.35 -4.55 39.74
C HIS A 105 -32.67 -4.98 41.18
N ILE A 106 -32.40 -4.14 42.19
CA ILE A 106 -32.79 -4.41 43.57
C ILE A 106 -34.32 -4.37 43.68
N PRO A 107 -34.97 -5.30 44.40
CA PRO A 107 -36.41 -5.26 44.62
C PRO A 107 -36.84 -3.94 45.23
N PHE A 108 -37.91 -3.33 44.68
CA PHE A 108 -38.42 -2.03 45.11
C PHE A 108 -37.43 -0.86 44.92
N SER A 109 -36.55 -0.90 43.90
CA SER A 109 -35.61 0.19 43.58
C SER A 109 -36.30 1.56 43.42
N SER A 110 -37.49 1.61 42.80
CA SER A 110 -38.29 2.85 42.68
C SER A 110 -38.76 3.43 44.02
N PHE A 111 -38.65 2.67 45.13
CA PHE A 111 -38.91 3.23 46.46
C PHE A 111 -37.86 4.27 46.86
N PHE A 112 -36.65 4.22 46.29
CA PHE A 112 -35.59 5.16 46.63
C PHE A 112 -35.68 6.49 45.86
N ASP A 113 -36.51 6.56 44.81
CA ASP A 113 -36.71 7.77 44.03
C ASP A 113 -37.28 8.89 44.90
N GLY A 114 -36.69 10.08 44.77
CA GLY A 114 -37.04 11.27 45.53
C GLY A 114 -36.54 11.28 46.98
N ILE A 115 -35.90 10.21 47.47
CA ILE A 115 -35.30 10.22 48.81
C ILE A 115 -34.18 11.27 48.84
N PRO A 116 -34.09 12.10 49.89
CA PRO A 116 -32.97 13.03 50.06
C PRO A 116 -31.63 12.34 49.81
N TYR A 117 -30.72 13.01 49.12
CA TYR A 117 -29.39 12.51 48.67
C TYR A 117 -29.38 11.51 47.51
N PHE A 118 -30.48 10.80 47.21
CA PHE A 118 -30.57 9.93 46.03
C PHE A 118 -31.02 10.68 44.77
N GLY A 119 -31.59 11.87 44.94
CA GLY A 119 -32.14 12.67 43.85
C GLY A 119 -33.54 12.23 43.42
N SER A 120 -34.07 12.86 42.40
CA SER A 120 -35.41 12.58 41.85
C SER A 120 -35.52 11.17 41.29
N VAL A 121 -34.45 10.68 40.66
CA VAL A 121 -34.27 9.30 40.22
C VAL A 121 -33.03 8.71 40.91
N ALA A 122 -33.24 7.70 41.74
CA ALA A 122 -32.20 7.17 42.64
C ALA A 122 -31.09 6.41 41.91
N PHE A 123 -31.46 5.66 40.87
CA PHE A 123 -30.56 4.76 40.15
C PHE A 123 -30.71 4.94 38.64
N PRO A 124 -30.23 6.08 38.08
CA PRO A 124 -30.39 6.36 36.67
C PRO A 124 -29.64 5.32 35.81
N PRO A 125 -30.21 4.91 34.65
CA PRO A 125 -29.53 4.05 33.69
C PRO A 125 -28.37 4.82 33.04
N ARG A 126 -27.52 4.09 32.31
CA ARG A 126 -26.36 4.64 31.60
C ARG A 126 -26.47 4.31 30.12
N CYS A 127 -26.11 5.25 29.27
CA CYS A 127 -25.96 4.98 27.85
C CYS A 127 -24.53 4.50 27.61
N GLU A 128 -24.37 3.20 27.36
CA GLU A 128 -23.09 2.59 27.06
C GLU A 128 -22.97 2.35 25.56
N PRO A 129 -21.78 2.53 24.97
CA PRO A 129 -21.64 2.34 23.54
C PRO A 129 -21.90 0.89 23.12
N ASP A 130 -22.59 0.71 21.99
CA ASP A 130 -22.92 -0.61 21.46
C ASP A 130 -21.67 -1.34 20.95
N SER A 131 -21.06 -2.14 21.83
CA SER A 131 -19.85 -2.90 21.52
C SER A 131 -20.05 -3.94 20.41
N GLU A 132 -21.25 -4.51 20.30
CA GLU A 132 -21.57 -5.53 19.30
C GLU A 132 -21.69 -4.89 17.92
N LYS A 133 -22.46 -3.80 17.81
CA LYS A 133 -22.59 -3.04 16.56
C LYS A 133 -21.26 -2.48 16.09
N ARG A 134 -20.40 -1.99 17.00
CA ARG A 134 -19.05 -1.55 16.65
C ARG A 134 -18.15 -2.69 16.18
N ALA A 135 -18.24 -3.87 16.79
CA ALA A 135 -17.50 -5.04 16.32
C ALA A 135 -17.94 -5.45 14.90
N LEU A 136 -19.25 -5.43 14.63
CA LEU A 136 -19.80 -5.68 13.30
C LEU A 136 -19.37 -4.61 12.28
N ALA A 137 -19.38 -3.33 12.66
CA ALA A 137 -18.92 -2.24 11.80
C ALA A 137 -17.43 -2.36 11.47
N ALA A 138 -16.60 -2.73 12.44
CA ALA A 138 -15.18 -3.00 12.22
C ALA A 138 -14.95 -4.15 11.22
N ASP A 139 -15.71 -5.25 11.36
CA ASP A 139 -15.65 -6.38 10.42
C ASP A 139 -16.07 -5.98 8.99
N VAL A 140 -17.20 -5.29 8.86
CA VAL A 140 -17.65 -4.71 7.59
C VAL A 140 -16.57 -3.78 7.00
N GLY A 141 -15.94 -2.96 7.84
CA GLY A 141 -14.86 -2.06 7.44
C GLY A 141 -13.66 -2.81 6.84
N VAL A 142 -13.23 -3.90 7.46
CA VAL A 142 -12.15 -4.77 6.94
C VAL A 142 -12.52 -5.34 5.56
N HIS A 143 -13.77 -5.79 5.39
CA HIS A 143 -14.25 -6.33 4.11
C HIS A 143 -14.32 -5.27 3.00
N VAL A 144 -14.79 -4.06 3.32
CA VAL A 144 -14.80 -2.91 2.42
C VAL A 144 -13.37 -2.55 2.01
N LEU A 145 -12.48 -2.34 2.97
CA LEU A 145 -11.10 -1.96 2.71
C LEU A 145 -10.39 -3.02 1.87
N SER A 146 -10.53 -4.30 2.22
CA SER A 146 -9.93 -5.40 1.44
C SER A 146 -10.42 -5.42 -0.02
N THR A 147 -11.70 -5.14 -0.25
CA THR A 147 -12.28 -5.09 -1.59
C THR A 147 -11.68 -3.94 -2.41
N LEU A 148 -11.59 -2.76 -1.81
CA LEU A 148 -11.01 -1.56 -2.44
C LEU A 148 -9.50 -1.71 -2.70
N GLU A 149 -8.75 -2.22 -1.73
CA GLU A 149 -7.31 -2.43 -1.85
C GLU A 149 -6.95 -3.45 -2.93
N LYS A 150 -7.73 -4.54 -3.03
CA LYS A 150 -7.58 -5.54 -4.11
C LYS A 150 -7.91 -4.93 -5.46
N HIS A 151 -8.97 -4.13 -5.55
CA HIS A 151 -9.32 -3.44 -6.79
C HIS A 151 -8.18 -2.51 -7.23
N LYS A 152 -7.72 -1.62 -6.35
CA LYS A 152 -6.60 -0.71 -6.61
C LYS A 152 -5.33 -1.47 -7.00
N GLY A 153 -5.02 -2.57 -6.30
CA GLY A 153 -3.91 -3.46 -6.63
C GLY A 153 -4.02 -4.03 -8.05
N ASN A 154 -5.19 -4.52 -8.44
CA ASN A 154 -5.44 -5.05 -9.79
C ASN A 154 -5.30 -3.98 -10.89
N VAL A 155 -5.71 -2.74 -10.62
CA VAL A 155 -5.55 -1.61 -11.53
C VAL A 155 -4.06 -1.19 -11.65
N ILE A 156 -3.30 -1.21 -10.56
CA ILE A 156 -1.85 -0.93 -10.56
C ILE A 156 -1.10 -2.01 -11.34
N CYS A 157 -1.45 -3.28 -11.14
CA CYS A 157 -0.80 -4.43 -11.77
C CYS A 157 -1.19 -4.66 -13.23
N GLY A 158 -2.12 -3.86 -13.76
CA GLY A 158 -2.60 -3.98 -15.14
C GLY A 158 -3.55 -5.16 -15.38
N GLY A 159 -4.11 -5.75 -14.31
CA GLY A 159 -5.21 -6.72 -14.42
C GLY A 159 -6.49 -6.07 -14.94
N ILE A 160 -6.71 -4.79 -14.60
CA ILE A 160 -7.78 -3.95 -15.14
C ILE A 160 -7.15 -2.87 -16.02
N LYS A 161 -7.56 -2.80 -17.29
CA LYS A 161 -7.04 -1.80 -18.23
C LYS A 161 -7.65 -0.43 -17.91
N ARG A 162 -6.80 0.55 -17.60
CA ARG A 162 -7.23 1.95 -17.47
C ARG A 162 -7.71 2.48 -18.82
N ARG A 163 -8.85 3.18 -18.84
CA ARG A 163 -9.25 3.96 -20.01
C ARG A 163 -8.27 5.13 -20.18
N ARG A 164 -7.74 5.30 -21.40
CA ARG A 164 -6.82 6.40 -21.70
C ARG A 164 -7.55 7.74 -21.48
N GLY A 165 -6.91 8.66 -20.76
CA GLY A 165 -7.46 9.98 -20.45
C GLY A 165 -8.30 10.06 -19.17
N LEU A 166 -8.51 8.95 -18.46
CA LEU A 166 -9.21 8.93 -17.17
C LEU A 166 -8.23 9.25 -16.04
N SER A 167 -8.64 10.07 -15.07
CA SER A 167 -7.85 10.37 -13.87
C SER A 167 -7.56 9.09 -13.08
N ASP A 168 -6.36 9.01 -12.49
CA ASP A 168 -5.94 7.88 -11.66
C ASP A 168 -6.90 7.65 -10.49
N GLN A 169 -7.46 8.73 -9.92
CA GLN A 169 -8.44 8.65 -8.85
C GLN A 169 -9.72 7.89 -9.27
N VAL A 170 -10.26 8.20 -10.45
CA VAL A 170 -11.45 7.52 -10.98
C VAL A 170 -11.14 6.07 -11.36
N ALA A 171 -9.91 5.80 -11.81
CA ALA A 171 -9.48 4.44 -12.14
C ALA A 171 -9.27 3.55 -10.90
N PHE A 172 -8.98 4.13 -9.74
CA PHE A 172 -8.76 3.40 -8.49
C PHE A 172 -10.01 3.26 -7.62
N GLY A 173 -11.04 4.09 -7.87
CA GLY A 173 -12.27 4.12 -7.09
C GLY A 173 -13.32 3.13 -7.57
N LEU A 174 -14.12 2.66 -6.63
CA LEU A 174 -15.37 1.94 -6.90
C LEU A 174 -16.55 2.81 -6.48
N LYS A 175 -17.69 2.65 -7.15
CA LYS A 175 -18.92 3.33 -6.72
C LYS A 175 -19.34 2.80 -5.36
N GLU A 176 -19.67 3.71 -4.45
CA GLU A 176 -20.10 3.35 -3.09
C GLU A 176 -21.32 2.44 -3.11
N SER A 177 -22.28 2.71 -4.00
CA SER A 177 -23.48 1.87 -4.20
C SER A 177 -23.15 0.43 -4.59
N ASP A 178 -22.15 0.24 -5.45
CA ASP A 178 -21.78 -1.09 -5.95
C ASP A 178 -21.07 -1.90 -4.86
N VAL A 179 -20.24 -1.23 -4.05
CA VAL A 179 -19.57 -1.87 -2.91
C VAL A 179 -20.57 -2.16 -1.80
N HIS A 180 -21.50 -1.24 -1.50
CA HIS A 180 -22.58 -1.47 -0.55
C HIS A 180 -23.41 -2.69 -0.95
N ALA A 181 -23.87 -2.76 -2.21
CA ALA A 181 -24.64 -3.89 -2.71
C ALA A 181 -23.86 -5.22 -2.68
N PHE A 182 -22.55 -5.18 -2.93
CA PHE A 182 -21.70 -6.36 -2.87
C PHE A 182 -21.53 -6.87 -1.43
N ILE A 183 -21.27 -5.98 -0.47
CA ILE A 183 -21.06 -6.36 0.93
C ILE A 183 -22.39 -6.69 1.62
N SER A 184 -23.47 -5.97 1.31
CA SER A 184 -24.81 -6.25 1.83
C SER A 184 -25.32 -7.63 1.41
N ALA A 185 -24.89 -8.14 0.25
CA ALA A 185 -25.21 -9.48 -0.19
C ALA A 185 -24.48 -10.59 0.62
N LEU A 186 -23.41 -10.23 1.35
CA LEU A 186 -22.64 -11.15 2.20
C LEU A 186 -23.11 -11.16 3.66
N LYS A 187 -24.06 -10.29 4.04
CA LYS A 187 -24.53 -10.17 5.42
C LYS A 187 -25.23 -11.44 5.92
N ASP A 188 -25.24 -11.62 7.24
CA ASP A 188 -26.05 -12.67 7.87
C ASP A 188 -27.55 -12.39 7.67
N LYS A 189 -28.33 -13.46 7.52
CA LYS A 189 -29.79 -13.40 7.42
C LYS A 189 -30.45 -12.85 8.68
N SER A 190 -29.79 -12.92 9.83
CA SER A 190 -30.27 -12.32 11.09
C SER A 190 -30.33 -10.79 11.04
N ILE A 191 -29.49 -10.14 10.21
CA ILE A 191 -29.35 -8.68 10.17
C ILE A 191 -30.32 -8.09 9.14
N SER A 192 -31.21 -7.20 9.61
CA SER A 192 -32.16 -6.51 8.73
C SER A 192 -31.45 -5.56 7.75
N GLN A 193 -32.13 -5.10 6.69
CA GLN A 193 -31.48 -4.19 5.74
C GLN A 193 -31.16 -2.83 6.38
N THR A 194 -32.10 -2.30 7.16
CA THR A 194 -31.96 -1.02 7.86
C THR A 194 -30.83 -1.06 8.89
N GLU A 195 -30.75 -2.14 9.66
CA GLU A 195 -29.68 -2.35 10.63
C GLU A 195 -28.30 -2.46 9.96
N PHE A 196 -28.22 -3.16 8.84
CA PHE A 196 -26.99 -3.22 8.04
C PHE A 196 -26.58 -1.84 7.52
N ASP A 197 -27.53 -1.01 7.09
CA ASP A 197 -27.24 0.33 6.56
C ASP A 197 -26.66 1.25 7.66
N GLU A 198 -27.10 1.08 8.91
CA GLU A 198 -26.52 1.78 10.07
C GLU A 198 -25.10 1.30 10.39
N ILE A 199 -24.87 -0.03 10.37
CA ILE A 199 -23.55 -0.64 10.55
C ILE A 199 -22.58 -0.16 9.44
N TRP A 200 -23.06 -0.11 8.20
CA TRP A 200 -22.32 0.36 7.04
C TRP A 200 -21.90 1.83 7.19
N ALA A 201 -22.84 2.70 7.60
CA ALA A 201 -22.57 4.11 7.80
C ALA A 201 -21.48 4.33 8.87
N LEU A 202 -21.57 3.59 9.97
CA LEU A 202 -20.57 3.58 11.03
C LEU A 202 -19.20 3.09 10.52
N ALA A 203 -19.17 1.96 9.80
CA ALA A 203 -17.94 1.41 9.23
C ALA A 203 -17.25 2.39 8.27
N LEU A 204 -17.98 3.01 7.36
CA LEU A 204 -17.41 3.99 6.43
C LEU A 204 -16.93 5.27 7.13
N LYS A 205 -17.59 5.68 8.20
CA LYS A 205 -17.15 6.81 9.03
C LYS A 205 -15.84 6.47 9.72
N ASP A 206 -15.76 5.33 10.38
CA ASP A 206 -14.53 4.86 11.06
C ASP A 206 -13.35 4.75 10.09
N LEU A 207 -13.56 4.19 8.88
CA LEU A 207 -12.50 4.11 7.86
C LEU A 207 -12.06 5.49 7.35
N ALA A 208 -12.99 6.45 7.25
CA ALA A 208 -12.67 7.81 6.83
C ALA A 208 -11.93 8.59 7.93
N ASP A 209 -12.37 8.45 9.19
CA ASP A 209 -11.74 9.08 10.36
C ASP A 209 -10.32 8.57 10.59
N ASN A 210 -10.04 7.29 10.28
CA ASN A 210 -8.70 6.69 10.32
C ASN A 210 -7.84 6.94 9.07
N GLU A 211 -8.31 7.77 8.12
CA GLU A 211 -7.64 8.08 6.85
C GLU A 211 -7.30 6.84 5.97
N GLU A 212 -8.10 5.78 6.05
CA GLU A 212 -7.88 4.54 5.28
C GLU A 212 -8.53 4.58 3.89
N LEU A 213 -9.59 5.39 3.73
CA LEU A 213 -10.27 5.62 2.45
C LEU A 213 -10.51 7.10 2.16
N ASP A 214 -10.52 7.45 0.88
CA ASP A 214 -10.90 8.75 0.37
C ASP A 214 -12.27 8.65 -0.36
N ARG A 215 -13.14 9.64 -0.17
CA ARG A 215 -14.41 9.79 -0.88
C ARG A 215 -14.31 10.88 -1.95
N LEU A 216 -14.77 10.59 -3.16
CA LEU A 216 -14.84 11.54 -4.27
C LEU A 216 -16.26 11.58 -4.84
N VAL A 217 -16.84 12.77 -4.90
CA VAL A 217 -18.13 12.98 -5.56
C VAL A 217 -17.88 13.36 -7.01
N GLN A 218 -18.41 12.58 -7.95
CA GLN A 218 -18.33 12.88 -9.38
C GLN A 218 -19.38 13.90 -9.79
N GLU A 219 -19.14 14.59 -10.91
CA GLU A 219 -20.11 15.55 -11.51
C GLU A 219 -21.48 14.93 -11.80
N ASN A 220 -21.52 13.61 -12.01
CA ASN A 220 -22.75 12.86 -12.27
C ASN A 220 -23.59 12.58 -10.99
N GLY A 221 -23.11 13.00 -9.81
CA GLY A 221 -23.74 12.73 -8.51
C GLY A 221 -23.31 11.41 -7.85
N ASP A 222 -22.54 10.57 -8.54
CA ASP A 222 -22.05 9.30 -8.01
C ASP A 222 -20.90 9.51 -7.00
N SER A 223 -20.98 8.88 -5.81
CA SER A 223 -19.87 8.81 -4.87
C SER A 223 -18.94 7.63 -5.18
N LEU A 224 -17.66 7.92 -5.34
CA LEU A 224 -16.58 6.95 -5.44
C LEU A 224 -15.86 6.85 -4.09
N ILE A 225 -15.54 5.64 -3.70
CA ILE A 225 -14.68 5.33 -2.55
C ILE A 225 -13.38 4.70 -3.05
N ILE A 226 -12.25 5.16 -2.49
CA ILE A 226 -10.90 4.76 -2.89
C ILE A 226 -10.12 4.37 -1.64
N ALA A 227 -9.52 3.18 -1.62
CA ALA A 227 -8.57 2.84 -0.56
C ALA A 227 -7.27 3.64 -0.70
N ARG A 228 -6.71 4.12 0.41
CA ARG A 228 -5.41 4.82 0.41
C ARG A 228 -4.27 3.85 0.06
N ASN A 229 -4.30 2.65 0.63
CA ASN A 229 -3.36 1.58 0.35
C ASN A 229 -3.83 0.66 -0.79
N ALA A 230 -2.92 -0.17 -1.31
CA ALA A 230 -3.22 -1.12 -2.36
C ALA A 230 -2.64 -2.49 -2.01
N GLN A 231 -3.45 -3.55 -2.13
CA GLN A 231 -3.00 -4.91 -1.92
C GLN A 231 -2.38 -5.43 -3.22
N ILE A 232 -1.06 -5.42 -3.28
CA ILE A 232 -0.29 -5.82 -4.47
C ILE A 232 0.35 -7.19 -4.25
N GLY A 233 0.05 -8.15 -5.13
CA GLY A 233 0.65 -9.48 -5.13
C GLY A 233 2.16 -9.48 -5.42
N PHE A 234 2.87 -10.47 -4.88
CA PHE A 234 4.33 -10.59 -5.00
C PHE A 234 4.83 -10.64 -6.45
N SER A 235 4.12 -11.34 -7.32
CA SER A 235 4.43 -11.44 -8.76
C SER A 235 4.43 -10.07 -9.44
N CYS A 236 3.43 -9.24 -9.14
CA CYS A 236 3.32 -7.88 -9.66
C CYS A 236 4.43 -6.97 -9.13
N LYS A 237 4.73 -7.04 -7.82
CA LYS A 237 5.86 -6.30 -7.23
C LYS A 237 7.18 -6.63 -7.94
N ILE A 238 7.47 -7.91 -8.16
CA ILE A 238 8.66 -8.35 -8.91
C ILE A 238 8.63 -7.82 -10.34
N ARG A 239 7.53 -8.02 -11.07
CA ARG A 239 7.39 -7.59 -12.46
C ARG A 239 7.65 -6.09 -12.62
N MET A 240 7.08 -5.27 -11.74
CA MET A 240 7.30 -3.82 -11.76
C MET A 240 8.74 -3.45 -11.43
N LYS A 241 9.34 -4.08 -10.41
CA LYS A 241 10.74 -3.83 -10.05
C LYS A 241 11.70 -4.24 -11.16
N LEU A 242 11.55 -5.44 -11.72
CA LEU A 242 12.35 -5.90 -12.87
C LEU A 242 12.16 -5.00 -14.08
N GLY A 243 10.92 -4.65 -14.43
CA GLY A 243 10.64 -3.73 -15.53
C GLY A 243 11.29 -2.36 -15.33
N SER A 244 11.30 -1.84 -14.10
CA SER A 244 11.98 -0.59 -13.74
C SER A 244 13.50 -0.70 -13.84
N ILE A 245 14.08 -1.78 -13.30
CA ILE A 245 15.52 -2.07 -13.37
C ILE A 245 15.97 -2.19 -14.83
N ILE A 246 15.25 -2.96 -15.64
CA ILE A 246 15.55 -3.13 -17.06
C ILE A 246 15.51 -1.77 -17.77
N LYS A 247 14.49 -0.95 -17.54
CA LYS A 247 14.42 0.39 -18.16
C LYS A 247 15.57 1.28 -17.73
N LYS A 248 15.94 1.27 -16.44
CA LYS A 248 17.04 2.08 -15.90
C LYS A 248 18.40 1.64 -16.45
N TRP A 249 18.65 0.34 -16.50
CA TRP A 249 19.97 -0.22 -16.84
C TRP A 249 20.11 -0.68 -18.29
N ARG A 250 19.08 -0.52 -19.15
CA ARG A 250 19.14 -1.05 -20.53
C ARG A 250 20.37 -0.57 -21.28
N LEU A 251 20.70 0.72 -21.19
CA LEU A 251 21.82 1.29 -21.93
C LEU A 251 23.16 0.84 -21.34
N GLU A 252 23.30 0.88 -20.02
CA GLU A 252 24.51 0.45 -19.32
C GLU A 252 24.82 -1.04 -19.55
N PHE A 253 23.79 -1.89 -19.60
CA PHE A 253 23.95 -3.31 -19.90
C PHE A 253 24.43 -3.53 -21.34
N PHE A 254 23.80 -2.88 -22.33
CA PHE A 254 24.22 -3.00 -23.73
C PHE A 254 25.61 -2.41 -23.98
N THR A 255 26.01 -1.35 -23.28
CA THR A 255 27.37 -0.78 -23.41
C THR A 255 28.42 -1.72 -22.83
N LEU A 256 28.20 -2.33 -21.66
CA LEU A 256 29.12 -3.31 -21.08
C LEU A 256 29.29 -4.54 -21.98
N ILE A 257 28.18 -5.04 -22.54
CA ILE A 257 28.23 -6.15 -23.52
C ILE A 257 29.05 -5.75 -24.74
N ALA A 258 28.78 -4.58 -25.32
CA ALA A 258 29.52 -4.10 -26.50
C ALA A 258 31.03 -3.93 -26.20
N LEU A 259 31.39 -3.43 -25.01
CA LEU A 259 32.78 -3.31 -24.59
C LEU A 259 33.45 -4.68 -24.41
N PHE A 260 32.76 -5.66 -23.82
CA PHE A 260 33.28 -7.01 -23.64
C PHE A 260 33.54 -7.72 -24.99
N PHE A 261 32.57 -7.66 -25.91
CA PHE A 261 32.74 -8.21 -27.25
C PHE A 261 33.80 -7.44 -28.05
N GLY A 262 33.84 -6.12 -27.93
CA GLY A 262 34.89 -5.30 -28.55
C GLY A 262 36.29 -5.67 -28.06
N TYR A 263 36.46 -5.85 -26.74
CA TYR A 263 37.72 -6.26 -26.12
C TYR A 263 38.18 -7.64 -26.59
N THR A 264 37.30 -8.64 -26.55
CA THR A 264 37.62 -10.00 -26.98
C THR A 264 37.94 -10.07 -28.46
N MET A 265 37.19 -9.36 -29.32
CA MET A 265 37.50 -9.26 -30.75
C MET A 265 38.84 -8.58 -31.01
N ALA A 266 39.14 -7.46 -30.32
CA ALA A 266 40.42 -6.77 -30.46
C ALA A 266 41.60 -7.68 -30.09
N LEU A 267 41.52 -8.38 -28.94
CA LEU A 267 42.54 -9.33 -28.53
C LEU A 267 42.71 -10.47 -29.55
N SER A 268 41.61 -11.04 -30.05
CA SER A 268 41.67 -12.11 -31.05
C SER A 268 42.36 -11.64 -32.33
N LYS A 269 42.08 -10.41 -32.78
CA LYS A 269 42.70 -9.80 -33.97
C LYS A 269 44.18 -9.54 -33.77
N ILE A 270 44.58 -9.06 -32.59
CA ILE A 270 45.99 -8.85 -32.23
C ILE A 270 46.74 -10.18 -32.19
N ARG A 271 46.17 -11.22 -31.55
CA ARG A 271 46.77 -12.55 -31.48
C ARG A 271 46.94 -13.18 -32.86
N ARG A 272 45.89 -13.13 -33.70
CA ARG A 272 45.94 -13.61 -35.10
C ARG A 272 46.98 -12.84 -35.91
N SER A 273 46.99 -11.50 -35.84
CA SER A 273 47.97 -10.67 -36.54
C SER A 273 49.42 -10.99 -36.11
N SER A 274 49.65 -11.26 -34.82
CA SER A 274 50.97 -11.64 -34.32
C SER A 274 51.38 -13.04 -34.82
N ALA A 275 50.46 -14.00 -34.83
CA ALA A 275 50.70 -15.34 -35.38
C ALA A 275 50.99 -15.29 -36.89
N ASP A 276 50.18 -14.54 -37.67
CA ASP A 276 50.40 -14.33 -39.10
C ASP A 276 51.79 -13.76 -39.39
N LYS A 277 52.21 -12.71 -38.64
CA LYS A 277 53.52 -12.10 -38.81
C LYS A 277 54.66 -13.10 -38.57
N LYS A 278 54.54 -13.94 -37.54
CA LYS A 278 55.54 -14.99 -37.26
C LYS A 278 55.58 -16.03 -38.37
N ARG A 279 54.41 -16.51 -38.82
CA ARG A 279 54.31 -17.51 -39.89
C ARG A 279 54.85 -16.97 -41.22
N VAL A 280 54.51 -15.73 -41.58
CA VAL A 280 55.07 -15.07 -42.77
C VAL A 280 56.59 -14.98 -42.69
N LYS A 281 57.15 -14.60 -41.53
CA LYS A 281 58.63 -14.54 -41.36
C LYS A 281 59.29 -15.92 -41.53
N GLN A 282 58.68 -16.98 -41.01
CA GLN A 282 59.17 -18.36 -41.17
C GLN A 282 59.13 -18.80 -42.64
N LEU A 283 58.00 -18.59 -43.32
CA LEU A 283 57.84 -18.95 -44.73
C LEU A 283 58.82 -18.19 -45.63
N VAL A 284 59.01 -16.89 -45.39
CA VAL A 284 60.02 -16.08 -46.11
C VAL A 284 61.41 -16.70 -45.96
N HIS A 285 61.80 -17.10 -44.75
CA HIS A 285 63.10 -17.75 -44.52
C HIS A 285 63.24 -19.05 -45.29
N LEU A 286 62.25 -19.94 -45.19
CA LEU A 286 62.22 -21.23 -45.90
C LEU A 286 62.27 -21.05 -47.42
N THR A 287 61.48 -20.13 -47.98
CA THR A 287 61.49 -19.85 -49.42
C THR A 287 62.85 -19.32 -49.88
N ILE A 288 63.48 -18.41 -49.13
CA ILE A 288 64.81 -17.89 -49.45
C ILE A 288 65.86 -19.02 -49.39
N GLU A 289 65.80 -19.88 -48.36
CA GLU A 289 66.69 -21.04 -48.23
C GLU A 289 66.51 -22.03 -49.38
N GLN A 290 65.28 -22.37 -49.76
CA GLN A 290 65.01 -23.24 -50.89
C GLN A 290 65.57 -22.68 -52.21
N VAL A 291 65.39 -21.38 -52.47
CA VAL A 291 65.96 -20.72 -53.66
C VAL A 291 67.49 -20.77 -53.61
N ARG A 292 68.10 -20.49 -52.46
CA ARG A 292 69.55 -20.54 -52.27
C ARG A 292 70.12 -21.94 -52.45
N GLU A 293 69.46 -22.95 -51.88
CA GLU A 293 69.89 -24.35 -51.95
C GLU A 293 69.78 -24.89 -53.38
N ARG A 294 68.71 -24.57 -54.10
CA ARG A 294 68.59 -24.92 -55.53
C ARG A 294 69.68 -24.27 -56.38
N ALA A 295 70.00 -23.00 -56.12
CA ALA A 295 71.10 -22.33 -56.79
C ALA A 295 72.45 -23.01 -56.52
N TYR A 296 72.73 -23.38 -55.26
CA TYR A 296 73.95 -24.11 -54.90
C TYR A 296 74.04 -25.48 -55.56
N ARG A 297 72.95 -26.27 -55.50
CA ARG A 297 72.90 -27.59 -56.15
C ARG A 297 73.02 -27.52 -57.67
N HIS A 298 72.51 -26.47 -58.30
CA HIS A 298 72.72 -26.24 -59.73
C HIS A 298 74.18 -25.96 -60.10
N MET A 299 74.96 -25.33 -59.19
CA MET A 299 76.40 -25.14 -59.40
C MET A 299 77.18 -26.46 -59.36
N GLU A 300 76.71 -27.44 -58.57
CA GLU A 300 77.31 -28.78 -58.49
C GLU A 300 76.84 -29.69 -59.65
N ASP A 301 75.57 -29.59 -60.03
CA ASP A 301 74.95 -30.37 -61.09
C ASP A 301 74.04 -29.49 -61.96
N THR A 302 74.50 -29.19 -63.17
CA THR A 302 73.79 -28.36 -64.16
C THR A 302 72.47 -28.97 -64.63
N SER A 303 72.19 -30.26 -64.34
CA SER A 303 70.93 -30.90 -64.69
C SER A 303 69.75 -30.47 -63.79
N ILE A 304 70.02 -29.95 -62.59
CA ILE A 304 69.01 -29.48 -61.65
C ILE A 304 68.61 -28.04 -62.02
N SER A 305 67.34 -27.66 -61.99
CA SER A 305 66.94 -26.28 -62.32
C SER A 305 67.35 -25.26 -61.24
N PRO A 306 67.90 -24.07 -61.59
CA PRO A 306 68.37 -23.06 -60.63
C PRO A 306 67.27 -22.19 -60.01
N PHE A 307 66.00 -22.46 -60.32
CA PHE A 307 64.87 -21.63 -59.94
C PHE A 307 63.81 -22.39 -59.13
N VAL A 308 62.98 -21.64 -58.41
CA VAL A 308 61.86 -22.14 -57.61
C VAL A 308 60.57 -21.51 -58.09
N ILE A 309 59.52 -22.32 -58.27
CA ILE A 309 58.18 -21.82 -58.63
C ILE A 309 57.46 -21.39 -57.34
N PRO A 310 57.12 -20.09 -57.18
CA PRO A 310 56.49 -19.56 -55.97
C PRO A 310 55.16 -20.27 -55.63
N GLU A 311 54.35 -20.58 -56.64
CA GLU A 311 53.04 -21.22 -56.46
C GLU A 311 53.17 -22.66 -55.93
N GLN A 312 54.21 -23.38 -56.32
CA GLN A 312 54.49 -24.72 -55.78
C GLN A 312 54.91 -24.64 -54.31
N VAL A 313 55.80 -23.71 -53.96
CA VAL A 313 56.21 -23.47 -52.55
C VAL A 313 55.01 -23.06 -51.71
N ARG A 314 54.12 -22.22 -52.24
CA ARG A 314 52.88 -21.84 -51.56
C ARG A 314 52.06 -23.08 -51.22
N ASP A 315 51.82 -23.94 -52.20
CA ASP A 315 50.89 -25.06 -52.04
C ASP A 315 51.49 -26.20 -51.21
N GLU A 316 52.82 -26.36 -51.21
CA GLU A 316 53.55 -27.30 -50.35
C GLU A 316 53.63 -26.78 -48.89
N GLU A 317 54.10 -25.55 -48.68
CA GLU A 317 54.36 -25.00 -47.33
C GLU A 317 53.08 -24.54 -46.61
N LEU A 318 52.01 -24.23 -47.34
CA LEU A 318 50.68 -23.88 -46.80
C LEU A 318 49.63 -24.95 -47.08
N ALA A 319 50.05 -26.21 -47.28
CA ALA A 319 49.15 -27.34 -47.42
C ALA A 319 48.22 -27.52 -46.20
N ASP A 320 48.68 -27.10 -45.01
CA ASP A 320 47.93 -27.12 -43.75
C ASP A 320 46.80 -26.07 -43.69
N VAL A 321 46.85 -25.03 -44.53
CA VAL A 321 45.84 -23.97 -44.57
C VAL A 321 44.74 -24.32 -45.57
N HIS A 322 43.58 -24.75 -45.08
CA HIS A 322 42.45 -25.16 -45.93
C HIS A 322 41.69 -23.99 -46.59
N SER A 323 41.79 -22.78 -46.05
CA SER A 323 41.11 -21.59 -46.59
C SER A 323 41.91 -20.99 -47.75
N SER A 324 41.36 -21.04 -48.97
CA SER A 324 41.99 -20.47 -50.17
C SER A 324 42.26 -18.96 -50.04
N THR A 325 41.34 -18.23 -49.42
CA THR A 325 41.46 -16.78 -49.21
C THR A 325 42.56 -16.45 -48.19
N GLU A 326 42.66 -17.23 -47.12
CA GLU A 326 43.70 -17.07 -46.10
C GLU A 326 45.08 -17.42 -46.66
N ARG A 327 45.17 -18.52 -47.40
CA ARG A 327 46.39 -18.95 -48.10
C ARG A 327 46.91 -17.85 -49.03
N GLN A 328 46.03 -17.29 -49.88
CA GLN A 328 46.40 -16.22 -50.79
C GLN A 328 46.82 -14.93 -50.05
N ARG A 329 46.14 -14.60 -48.94
CA ARG A 329 46.48 -13.44 -48.12
C ARG A 329 47.82 -13.59 -47.40
N LEU A 330 48.17 -14.79 -46.92
CA LEU A 330 49.48 -15.05 -46.31
C LEU A 330 50.58 -15.04 -47.37
N TRP A 331 50.35 -15.74 -48.49
CA TRP A 331 51.31 -15.87 -49.57
C TRP A 331 51.64 -14.53 -50.24
N SER A 332 50.65 -13.70 -50.53
CA SER A 332 50.88 -12.35 -51.09
C SER A 332 51.83 -11.50 -50.24
N ARG A 333 51.82 -11.67 -48.91
CA ARG A 333 52.77 -10.99 -48.01
C ARG A 333 54.17 -11.60 -48.08
N VAL A 334 54.27 -12.94 -48.12
CA VAL A 334 55.55 -13.66 -48.28
C VAL A 334 56.20 -13.25 -49.60
N ARG A 335 55.49 -13.41 -50.72
CA ARG A 335 55.93 -13.05 -52.07
C ARG A 335 56.47 -11.63 -52.14
N LYS A 336 55.72 -10.65 -51.61
CA LYS A 336 56.16 -9.24 -51.57
C LYS A 336 57.48 -9.03 -50.80
N ILE A 337 57.69 -9.75 -49.70
CA ILE A 337 58.92 -9.65 -48.91
C ILE A 337 60.09 -10.34 -49.64
N VAL A 338 59.86 -11.52 -50.21
CA VAL A 338 60.86 -12.28 -50.96
C VAL A 338 61.32 -11.52 -52.21
N GLU A 339 60.38 -10.93 -52.97
CA GLU A 339 60.67 -10.09 -54.16
C GLU A 339 61.49 -8.85 -53.81
N SER A 340 61.37 -8.33 -52.58
CA SER A 340 62.17 -7.19 -52.11
C SER A 340 63.61 -7.56 -51.71
N ASN A 341 63.94 -8.86 -51.65
CA ASN A 341 65.28 -9.32 -51.29
C ASN A 341 66.26 -9.06 -52.45
N ALA A 342 67.36 -8.36 -52.16
CA ALA A 342 68.35 -7.98 -53.17
C ALA A 342 69.03 -9.18 -53.86
N ASN A 343 69.05 -10.36 -53.23
CA ASN A 343 69.69 -11.55 -53.76
C ASN A 343 68.75 -12.43 -54.60
N ILE A 344 67.46 -12.09 -54.68
CA ILE A 344 66.48 -12.85 -55.44
C ILE A 344 66.04 -12.02 -56.64
N GLN A 345 65.88 -12.68 -57.78
CA GLN A 345 65.33 -12.11 -58.99
C GLN A 345 64.06 -12.85 -59.38
N LEU A 346 63.02 -12.08 -59.73
CA LEU A 346 61.82 -12.60 -60.37
C LEU A 346 62.08 -12.70 -61.88
N LYS A 347 61.92 -13.90 -62.46
CA LYS A 347 61.94 -14.12 -63.91
C LYS A 347 60.65 -14.78 -64.37
N GLN A 348 60.32 -14.64 -65.64
CA GLN A 348 59.21 -15.34 -66.27
C GLN A 348 59.79 -16.41 -67.19
N LEU A 349 59.38 -17.66 -66.97
CA LEU A 349 59.81 -18.79 -67.78
C LEU A 349 58.58 -19.50 -68.35
N GLU A 350 58.70 -19.93 -69.60
CA GLU A 350 57.70 -20.81 -70.21
C GLU A 350 58.02 -22.26 -69.80
N LEU A 351 57.18 -22.81 -68.94
CA LEU A 351 57.27 -24.19 -68.44
C LEU A 351 56.03 -24.93 -68.90
N GLU A 352 56.21 -26.06 -69.59
CA GLU A 352 55.10 -26.91 -70.08
C GLU A 352 54.04 -26.15 -70.93
N GLY A 353 54.43 -25.04 -71.58
CA GLY A 353 53.55 -24.21 -72.41
C GLY A 353 52.81 -23.10 -71.65
N GLU A 354 53.05 -22.94 -70.34
CA GLU A 354 52.52 -21.85 -69.52
C GLU A 354 53.63 -20.90 -69.05
N ILE A 355 53.38 -19.59 -69.14
CA ILE A 355 54.29 -18.55 -68.63
C ILE A 355 54.12 -18.47 -67.11
N THR A 356 55.14 -18.91 -66.37
CA THR A 356 55.15 -18.94 -64.91
C THR A 356 56.23 -18.02 -64.35
N ASP A 357 55.89 -17.29 -63.29
CA ASP A 357 56.86 -16.50 -62.53
C ASP A 357 57.74 -17.44 -61.69
N VAL A 358 59.06 -17.24 -61.71
CA VAL A 358 60.02 -18.05 -60.95
C VAL A 358 60.95 -17.16 -60.12
N PHE A 359 61.31 -17.65 -58.94
CA PHE A 359 62.36 -17.06 -58.11
C PHE A 359 63.71 -17.72 -58.42
N GLU A 360 64.69 -16.90 -58.77
CA GLU A 360 66.06 -17.33 -59.02
C GLU A 360 67.03 -16.55 -58.14
N TRP A 361 68.08 -17.21 -57.65
CA TRP A 361 69.14 -16.52 -56.94
C TRP A 361 69.97 -15.69 -57.91
N ARG A 362 70.22 -14.42 -57.60
CA ARG A 362 71.07 -13.56 -58.42
C ARG A 362 72.51 -14.10 -58.36
N SER A 363 73.00 -14.67 -59.45
CA SER A 363 74.43 -14.97 -59.59
C SER A 363 75.17 -13.64 -59.74
N SER A 364 76.05 -13.33 -58.79
CA SER A 364 77.00 -12.21 -58.93
C SER A 364 78.09 -12.55 -59.93
#